data_AF-A0A2N9FZU5-F1
#
_entry.id   AF-A0A2N9FZU5-F1
#
_cell.length_a   1.000
_cell.length_b   1.000
_cell.length_c   1.000
_cell.angle_alpha   90.00
_cell.angle_beta   90.00
_cell.angle_gamma   90.00
#
_symmetry.space_group_name_H-M   'P 1'
#
loop_
_entity.id
_entity.type
_entity.pdbx_description
1 polymer ?
#
loop_
_entity_poly.entity_id
_entity_poly.type
_entity_poly.pdbx_seq_one_letter_code
_entity_poly.pdbx_strand_id
1 'polypeptide(L)'
;MYVKAYRPTDLNRNTEWFTYPGVWTTYILILFFSWLIVLSVLNCSPGLAWTIVHIAHFLVTYHFFHWKKGTPFADDQGIYNRLTWWEQIDSGKQLTRNRKFLTVVPVVLYLIASHTTDYQHPMLFFNTLAVFVLVVAKFPHMHKTLKLERV
;
A
#
# COMPACT_ATOMS: atom_id res chain seq x y z
N MET A 1 -38.11 12.87 23.49
CA MET A 1 -37.12 11.79 23.31
C MET A 1 -36.20 12.18 22.17
N TYR A 2 -34.90 12.35 22.42
CA TYR A 2 -33.94 12.58 21.34
C TYR A 2 -33.51 11.23 20.77
N VAL A 3 -33.90 10.94 19.53
CA VAL A 3 -33.38 9.80 18.79
C VAL A 3 -31.92 10.12 18.47
N LYS A 4 -30.98 9.42 19.10
CA LYS A 4 -29.60 9.39 18.61
C LYS A 4 -29.62 8.66 17.27
N ALA A 5 -29.72 9.41 16.17
CA ALA A 5 -29.42 8.87 14.86
C ALA A 5 -27.95 8.44 14.88
N TYR A 6 -27.70 7.13 14.92
CA TYR A 6 -26.37 6.61 14.68
C TYR A 6 -26.04 7.02 13.24
N ARG A 7 -25.08 7.93 13.02
CA ARG A 7 -24.60 8.18 11.66
C ARG A 7 -24.17 6.82 11.13
N PRO A 8 -24.64 6.40 9.94
CA PRO A 8 -23.97 5.32 9.24
C PRO A 8 -22.48 5.65 9.27
N THR A 9 -21.64 4.67 9.65
CA THR A 9 -20.20 4.85 9.45
C THR A 9 -20.03 5.21 7.99
N ASP A 10 -19.56 6.42 7.73
CA ASP A 10 -19.36 6.93 6.38
C ASP A 10 -18.29 6.03 5.75
N LEU A 11 -18.76 5.02 5.04
CA LEU A 11 -17.96 3.95 4.48
C LEU A 11 -17.41 4.51 3.19
N ASN A 12 -16.16 4.95 3.27
CA ASN A 12 -15.44 5.41 2.11
C ASN A 12 -15.32 4.26 1.10
N ARG A 13 -16.22 4.23 0.11
CA ARG A 13 -16.28 3.22 -0.95
C ARG A 13 -14.96 3.00 -1.68
N ASN A 14 -14.11 4.02 -1.73
CA ASN A 14 -12.79 3.94 -2.36
C ASN A 14 -11.82 3.01 -1.62
N THR A 15 -12.04 2.81 -0.31
CA THR A 15 -11.13 2.05 0.57
C THR A 15 -11.83 1.01 1.43
N GLU A 16 -13.17 0.95 1.40
CA GLU A 16 -13.96 0.02 2.22
C GLU A 16 -13.64 -1.45 1.94
N TRP A 17 -13.16 -1.75 0.74
CA TRP A 17 -12.80 -3.11 0.35
C TRP A 17 -11.69 -3.73 1.21
N PHE A 18 -10.88 -2.90 1.90
CA PHE A 18 -9.92 -3.35 2.91
C PHE A 18 -10.56 -3.89 4.19
N THR A 19 -11.87 -3.75 4.35
CA THR A 19 -12.60 -4.26 5.51
C THR A 19 -13.13 -5.68 5.30
N TYR A 20 -13.19 -6.17 4.04
CA TYR A 20 -13.73 -7.49 3.75
C TYR A 20 -12.83 -8.63 4.21
N PRO A 21 -13.41 -9.72 4.75
CA PRO A 21 -12.66 -10.91 5.10
C PRO A 21 -12.04 -11.51 3.84
N GLY A 22 -10.75 -11.83 3.89
CA GLY A 22 -10.01 -12.44 2.77
C GLY A 22 -9.20 -11.47 1.91
N VAL A 23 -9.35 -10.15 2.07
CA VAL A 23 -8.59 -9.17 1.27
C VAL A 23 -7.06 -9.36 1.41
N TRP A 24 -6.58 -9.73 2.60
CA TRP A 24 -5.16 -10.03 2.81
C TRP A 24 -4.71 -11.29 2.09
N THR A 25 -5.54 -12.33 2.09
CA THR A 25 -5.26 -13.58 1.38
C THR A 25 -5.20 -13.30 -0.12
N THR A 26 -6.18 -12.58 -0.67
CA THR A 26 -6.17 -12.16 -2.07
C THR A 26 -4.92 -11.32 -2.40
N TYR A 27 -4.52 -10.41 -1.51
CA TYR A 27 -3.30 -9.62 -1.68
C TYR A 27 -2.04 -10.50 -1.80
N ILE A 28 -1.89 -11.47 -0.89
CA ILE A 28 -0.77 -12.41 -0.88
C ILE A 28 -0.78 -13.27 -2.15
N LEU A 29 -1.96 -13.75 -2.58
CA LEU A 29 -2.10 -14.51 -3.82
C LEU A 29 -1.72 -13.68 -5.05
N ILE A 30 -2.12 -12.40 -5.12
CA ILE A 30 -1.71 -11.50 -6.21
C ILE A 30 -0.18 -11.39 -6.28
N LEU A 31 0.51 -11.22 -5.15
CA LEU A 31 1.97 -11.17 -5.13
C LEU A 31 2.59 -12.49 -5.60
N PHE A 32 2.07 -13.61 -5.11
CA PHE A 32 2.57 -14.94 -5.49
C PHE A 32 2.38 -15.24 -6.98
N PHE A 33 1.19 -14.99 -7.53
CA PHE A 33 0.94 -15.19 -8.96
C PHE A 33 1.69 -14.18 -9.83
N SER A 34 1.89 -12.94 -9.36
CA SER A 34 2.76 -11.98 -10.05
C SER A 34 4.19 -12.50 -10.15
N TRP A 35 4.71 -13.12 -9.08
CA TRP A 35 6.02 -13.76 -9.09
C TRP A 35 6.08 -14.93 -10.06
N LEU A 36 5.07 -15.81 -10.08
CA LEU A 36 4.99 -16.90 -11.06
C LEU A 36 4.98 -16.38 -12.50
N ILE A 37 4.18 -15.35 -12.78
CA ILE A 37 4.12 -14.73 -14.11
C ILE A 37 5.48 -14.16 -14.51
N VAL A 38 6.13 -13.40 -13.64
CA VAL A 38 7.46 -12.82 -13.92
C VAL A 38 8.50 -13.93 -14.15
N LEU A 39 8.48 -14.97 -13.30
CA LEU A 39 9.37 -16.12 -13.42
C LEU A 39 9.18 -16.83 -14.76
N SER A 40 7.94 -17.14 -15.14
CA SER A 40 7.62 -17.88 -16.36
C SER A 40 7.81 -17.06 -17.64
N VAL A 41 7.40 -15.79 -17.65
CA VAL A 41 7.44 -14.95 -18.86
C VAL A 41 8.84 -14.44 -19.15
N LEU A 42 9.61 -14.06 -18.11
CA LEU A 42 10.96 -13.52 -18.28
C LEU A 42 12.05 -14.61 -18.23
N ASN A 43 11.69 -15.85 -17.86
CA ASN A 43 12.61 -16.97 -17.71
C ASN A 43 13.88 -16.60 -16.90
N CYS A 44 13.67 -15.88 -15.80
CA CYS A 44 14.74 -15.34 -14.96
C CYS A 44 14.96 -16.17 -13.69
N SER A 45 15.99 -15.84 -12.90
CA SER A 45 16.18 -16.51 -11.61
C SER A 45 15.05 -16.15 -10.63
N PRO A 46 14.72 -17.04 -9.67
CA PRO A 46 13.74 -16.77 -8.62
C PRO A 46 13.97 -15.45 -7.87
N GLY A 47 15.24 -15.09 -7.60
CA GLY A 47 15.59 -13.86 -6.90
C GLY A 47 15.41 -12.60 -7.74
N LEU A 48 15.72 -12.66 -9.04
CA LEU A 48 15.41 -11.56 -9.95
C LEU A 48 13.90 -11.36 -10.08
N ALA A 49 13.13 -12.44 -10.17
CA ALA A 49 11.68 -12.36 -10.20
C ALA A 49 11.10 -11.69 -8.94
N TRP A 50 11.59 -12.01 -7.74
CA TRP A 50 11.19 -11.33 -6.50
C TRP A 50 11.57 -9.85 -6.49
N THR A 51 12.75 -9.50 -7.00
CA THR A 51 13.17 -8.10 -7.13
C THR A 51 12.22 -7.33 -8.05
N ILE A 52 11.87 -7.88 -9.22
CA ILE A 52 10.94 -7.25 -10.17
C ILE A 52 9.56 -7.07 -9.53
N VAL A 53 9.03 -8.09 -8.83
CA VAL A 53 7.75 -7.99 -8.12
C VAL A 53 7.81 -6.92 -7.02
N HIS A 54 8.90 -6.83 -6.28
CA HIS A 54 9.07 -5.82 -5.23
C HIS A 54 9.12 -4.40 -5.80
N ILE A 55 9.84 -4.18 -6.90
CA ILE A 55 9.88 -2.87 -7.57
C ILE A 55 8.52 -2.52 -8.20
N ALA A 56 7.84 -3.46 -8.85
CA ALA A 56 6.50 -3.25 -9.38
C ALA A 56 5.50 -2.91 -8.26
N HIS A 57 5.56 -3.65 -7.15
CA HIS A 57 4.77 -3.38 -5.96
C HIS A 57 5.04 -1.98 -5.41
N PHE A 58 6.31 -1.55 -5.34
CA PHE A 58 6.68 -0.21 -4.95
C PHE A 58 6.02 0.84 -5.85
N LEU A 59 6.20 0.75 -7.17
CA LEU A 59 5.67 1.74 -8.10
C LEU A 59 4.14 1.85 -8.02
N VAL A 60 3.45 0.70 -8.06
CA VAL A 60 1.99 0.63 -8.03
C VAL A 60 1.47 1.15 -6.69
N THR A 61 1.96 0.61 -5.57
CA THR A 61 1.43 0.99 -4.26
C THR A 61 1.78 2.41 -3.88
N TYR A 62 2.96 2.91 -4.22
CA TYR A 62 3.30 4.32 -4.00
C TYR A 62 2.37 5.24 -4.79
N HIS A 63 2.13 4.93 -6.07
CA HIS A 63 1.23 5.72 -6.92
C HIS A 63 -0.19 5.78 -6.33
N PHE A 64 -0.79 4.64 -5.99
CA PHE A 64 -2.16 4.63 -5.48
C PHE A 64 -2.27 5.14 -4.04
N PHE A 65 -1.41 4.71 -3.12
CA PHE A 65 -1.54 5.06 -1.71
C PHE A 65 -1.05 6.46 -1.36
N HIS A 66 0.00 6.94 -2.02
CA HIS A 66 0.71 8.15 -1.60
C HIS A 66 0.65 9.29 -2.63
N TRP A 67 0.37 9.00 -3.91
CA TRP A 67 0.27 10.03 -4.94
C TRP A 67 -1.18 10.38 -5.32
N LYS A 68 -2.01 9.38 -5.60
CA LYS A 68 -3.41 9.56 -5.98
C LYS A 68 -4.23 10.12 -4.83
N LYS A 69 -5.01 11.16 -5.11
CA LYS A 69 -5.95 11.82 -4.18
C LYS A 69 -7.37 11.76 -4.70
N GLY A 70 -8.33 11.92 -3.80
CA GLY A 70 -9.75 11.91 -4.12
C GLY A 70 -10.30 10.51 -4.32
N THR A 71 -11.50 10.47 -4.87
CA THR A 71 -12.27 9.27 -5.16
C THR A 71 -13.07 9.47 -6.46
N PRO A 72 -13.39 8.41 -7.21
CA PRO A 72 -14.30 8.51 -8.35
C PRO A 72 -15.79 8.63 -7.96
N PHE A 73 -16.15 8.57 -6.67
CA PHE A 73 -17.54 8.53 -6.22
C PHE A 73 -18.09 9.92 -5.91
N ALA A 74 -19.05 10.41 -6.70
CA ALA A 74 -19.67 11.73 -6.51
C ALA A 74 -20.50 11.85 -5.21
N ASP A 75 -20.95 10.73 -4.65
CA ASP A 75 -21.75 10.66 -3.43
C ASP A 75 -20.99 11.14 -2.18
N ASP A 76 -19.65 11.24 -2.26
CA ASP A 76 -18.78 11.66 -1.15
C ASP A 76 -18.78 13.19 -0.92
N GLN A 77 -19.46 13.97 -1.76
CA GLN A 77 -19.50 15.44 -1.71
C GLN A 77 -18.09 16.10 -1.67
N GLY A 78 -17.08 15.42 -2.21
CA GLY A 78 -15.71 15.89 -2.29
C GLY A 78 -14.92 15.85 -0.98
N ILE A 79 -15.42 15.20 0.09
CA ILE A 79 -14.74 15.13 1.39
C ILE A 79 -13.34 14.49 1.30
N TYR A 80 -13.11 13.63 0.30
CA TYR A 80 -11.82 12.95 0.10
C TYR A 80 -10.90 13.61 -0.93
N ASN A 81 -11.32 14.68 -1.63
CA ASN A 81 -10.59 15.28 -2.76
C ASN A 81 -9.14 15.69 -2.45
N ARG A 82 -8.85 16.05 -1.19
CA ARG A 82 -7.50 16.47 -0.76
C ARG A 82 -6.68 15.36 -0.12
N LEU A 83 -7.28 14.19 0.10
CA LEU A 83 -6.71 13.06 0.83
C LEU A 83 -6.21 11.97 -0.11
N THR A 84 -5.02 11.45 0.15
CA THR A 84 -4.53 10.26 -0.58
C THR A 84 -5.27 9.01 -0.13
N TRP A 85 -5.17 7.90 -0.88
CA TRP A 85 -5.79 6.65 -0.45
C TRP A 85 -5.26 6.17 0.90
N TRP A 86 -3.95 6.34 1.16
CA TRP A 86 -3.39 6.03 2.48
C TRP A 86 -4.02 6.86 3.60
N GLU A 87 -4.43 8.09 3.33
CA GLU A 87 -5.08 8.94 4.32
C GLU A 87 -6.55 8.57 4.52
N GLN A 88 -7.17 8.03 3.46
CA GLN A 88 -8.54 7.58 3.43
C GLN A 88 -8.75 6.23 4.16
N ILE A 89 -7.82 5.27 4.05
CA ILE A 89 -8.01 3.93 4.63
C ILE A 89 -8.25 3.98 6.14
N ASP A 90 -9.12 3.10 6.63
CA ASP A 90 -9.51 2.99 8.04
C ASP A 90 -9.90 4.35 8.67
N SER A 91 -10.52 5.23 7.88
CA SER A 91 -10.90 6.59 8.29
C SER A 91 -9.73 7.42 8.83
N GLY A 92 -8.52 7.20 8.31
CA GLY A 92 -7.31 7.92 8.73
C GLY A 92 -6.70 7.45 10.07
N LYS A 93 -7.30 6.46 10.74
CA LYS A 93 -6.78 5.92 12.01
C LYS A 93 -5.40 5.29 11.77
N GLN A 94 -4.42 5.69 12.56
CA GLN A 94 -3.05 5.17 12.46
C GLN A 94 -2.92 3.81 13.15
N LEU A 95 -1.91 3.02 12.75
CA LEU A 95 -1.53 1.75 13.39
C LEU A 95 -2.65 0.70 13.49
N THR A 96 -3.66 0.81 12.64
CA THR A 96 -4.69 -0.20 12.47
C THR A 96 -4.10 -1.51 11.96
N ARG A 97 -4.87 -2.59 12.10
CA ARG A 97 -4.47 -3.91 11.63
C ARG A 97 -4.13 -3.90 10.12
N ASN A 98 -4.95 -3.24 9.30
CA ASN A 98 -4.71 -3.10 7.85
C ASN A 98 -3.46 -2.27 7.52
N ARG A 99 -3.24 -1.13 8.21
CA ARG A 99 -2.02 -0.32 8.01
C ARG A 99 -0.75 -1.06 8.40
N LYS A 100 -0.80 -1.87 9.47
CA LYS A 100 0.32 -2.74 9.86
C LYS A 100 0.61 -3.77 8.78
N PHE A 101 -0.41 -4.46 8.29
CA PHE A 101 -0.28 -5.41 7.18
C PHE A 101 0.37 -4.75 5.94
N LEU A 102 -0.19 -3.63 5.47
CA LEU A 102 0.32 -2.90 4.30
C LEU A 102 1.73 -2.31 4.49
N THR A 103 2.15 -2.10 5.73
CA THR A 103 3.53 -1.69 6.05
C THR A 103 4.49 -2.88 6.10
N VAL A 104 4.05 -4.04 6.59
CA VAL A 104 4.89 -5.24 6.73
C VAL A 104 5.16 -5.90 5.39
N VAL A 105 4.18 -5.93 4.47
CA VAL A 105 4.32 -6.55 3.14
C VAL A 105 5.59 -6.11 2.38
N PRO A 106 5.87 -4.81 2.16
CA PRO A 106 7.09 -4.41 1.45
C PRO A 106 8.37 -4.78 2.20
N VAL A 107 8.34 -4.85 3.54
CA VAL A 107 9.49 -5.33 4.33
C VAL A 107 9.73 -6.82 4.07
N VAL A 108 8.68 -7.63 4.02
CA VAL A 108 8.82 -9.07 3.70
C VAL A 108 9.30 -9.26 2.26
N LEU A 109 8.74 -8.53 1.30
CA LEU A 109 9.20 -8.58 -0.10
C LEU A 109 10.68 -8.20 -0.22
N TYR A 110 11.12 -7.15 0.47
CA TYR A 110 12.52 -6.76 0.56
C TYR A 110 13.42 -7.88 1.07
N LEU A 111 13.03 -8.53 2.18
CA LEU A 111 13.81 -9.60 2.78
C LEU A 111 13.92 -10.82 1.84
N ILE A 112 12.81 -11.23 1.22
CA ILE A 112 12.80 -12.35 0.28
C ILE A 112 13.66 -12.02 -0.95
N ALA A 113 13.44 -10.85 -1.57
CA ALA A 113 14.19 -10.44 -2.76
C ALA A 113 15.70 -10.34 -2.46
N SER A 114 16.08 -9.67 -1.37
CA SER A 114 17.49 -9.49 -1.00
C SER A 114 18.17 -10.82 -0.70
N HIS A 115 17.51 -11.69 0.08
CA HIS A 115 18.03 -13.01 0.42
C HIS A 115 18.19 -13.90 -0.80
N THR A 116 17.20 -13.94 -1.69
CA THR A 116 17.23 -14.77 -2.90
C THR A 116 18.15 -14.25 -4.00
N THR A 117 18.64 -13.00 -3.88
CA THR A 117 19.71 -12.43 -4.71
C THR A 117 21.07 -12.43 -4.01
N ASP A 118 21.23 -13.19 -2.92
CA ASP A 118 22.46 -13.28 -2.12
C ASP A 118 23.03 -11.90 -1.71
N TYR A 119 22.15 -10.91 -1.50
CA TYR A 119 22.50 -9.54 -1.16
C TYR A 119 23.44 -8.88 -2.18
N GLN A 120 23.49 -9.38 -3.42
CA GLN A 120 24.39 -8.86 -4.45
C GLN A 120 23.93 -7.51 -4.99
N HIS A 121 24.90 -6.68 -5.35
CA HIS A 121 24.67 -5.46 -6.10
C HIS A 121 24.47 -5.78 -7.59
N PRO A 122 23.57 -5.07 -8.31
CA PRO A 122 22.84 -3.88 -7.87
C PRO A 122 21.48 -4.17 -7.20
N MET A 123 21.06 -5.44 -7.11
CA MET A 123 19.71 -5.80 -6.65
C MET A 123 19.43 -5.36 -5.20
N LEU A 124 20.41 -5.53 -4.29
CA LEU A 124 20.28 -5.06 -2.92
C LEU A 124 19.95 -3.56 -2.86
N PHE A 125 20.67 -2.73 -3.62
CA PHE A 125 20.47 -1.28 -3.63
C PHE A 125 19.04 -0.91 -4.06
N PHE A 126 18.55 -1.47 -5.16
CA PHE A 126 17.19 -1.18 -5.64
C PHE A 126 16.12 -1.63 -4.65
N ASN A 127 16.27 -2.83 -4.09
CA ASN A 127 15.37 -3.35 -3.06
C ASN A 127 15.36 -2.48 -1.80
N THR A 128 16.55 -2.04 -1.32
CA THR A 128 16.66 -1.16 -0.15
C THR A 128 16.02 0.21 -0.39
N LEU A 129 16.25 0.81 -1.56
CA LEU A 129 15.65 2.11 -1.90
C LEU A 129 14.12 2.02 -1.94
N ALA A 130 13.58 0.98 -2.58
CA ALA A 130 12.13 0.77 -2.68
C ALA A 130 11.47 0.62 -1.30
N VAL A 131 12.01 -0.25 -0.43
CA VAL A 131 11.43 -0.46 0.91
C VAL A 131 11.57 0.78 1.78
N PHE A 132 12.69 1.50 1.69
CA PHE A 132 12.92 2.72 2.45
C PHE A 132 11.84 3.77 2.14
N VAL A 133 11.61 4.06 0.85
CA VAL A 133 10.58 5.02 0.42
C VAL A 133 9.19 4.58 0.87
N LEU A 134 8.84 3.29 0.70
CA LEU A 134 7.52 2.78 1.07
C LEU A 134 7.22 2.83 2.57
N VAL A 135 8.23 2.55 3.40
CA VAL A 135 8.08 2.56 4.87
C VAL A 135 8.01 3.99 5.37
N VAL A 136 8.90 4.87 4.88
CA VAL A 136 8.90 6.30 5.26
C VAL A 136 7.55 6.95 4.92
N ALA A 137 7.01 6.69 3.72
CA ALA A 137 5.73 7.23 3.31
C ALA A 137 4.54 6.80 4.19
N LYS A 138 4.67 5.68 4.93
CA LYS A 138 3.63 5.14 5.82
C LYS A 138 3.75 5.65 7.26
N PHE A 139 4.81 6.36 7.63
CA PHE A 139 4.94 6.88 8.99
C PHE A 139 3.88 7.94 9.32
N PRO A 140 3.33 7.93 10.57
CA PRO A 140 2.30 8.90 10.98
C PRO A 140 2.71 10.37 10.84
N HIS A 141 4.00 10.69 10.96
CA HIS A 141 4.52 12.05 10.84
C HIS A 141 4.34 12.63 9.43
N MET A 142 4.40 11.78 8.39
CA MET A 142 4.20 12.20 6.99
C MET A 142 2.75 12.58 6.67
N HIS A 143 1.80 12.22 7.54
CA HIS A 143 0.37 12.54 7.37
C HIS A 143 0.04 14.01 7.72
N LYS A 144 0.88 14.68 8.50
CA LYS A 144 0.62 16.05 9.01
C LYS A 144 1.37 17.12 8.24
N THR A 145 2.58 16.84 7.75
CA THR A 145 3.40 17.79 7.00
C THR A 145 2.76 18.20 5.67
N LEU A 146 2.11 17.26 4.96
CA LEU A 146 1.33 17.55 3.75
C LEU A 146 0.06 18.40 3.98
N LYS A 147 -0.37 18.58 5.24
CA LYS A 147 -1.54 19.40 5.61
C LYS A 147 -1.13 20.85 5.95
N LEU A 148 0.10 21.07 6.41
CA LEU A 148 0.59 22.40 6.83
C LEU A 148 1.00 23.28 5.65
N GLU A 149 1.48 22.73 4.53
CA GLU A 149 1.73 23.49 3.29
C GLU A 149 0.45 23.83 2.51
N ARG A 150 -0.73 23.57 3.10
CA ARG A 150 -2.02 23.59 2.41
C ARG A 150 -3.11 24.37 3.16
N VAL A 151 -2.66 25.30 4.02
CA VAL A 151 -3.45 26.40 4.61
C VAL A 151 -2.99 27.71 3.98
#